data_AF-A0A182ETV2-F1
#
_entry.id   AF-A0A182ETV2-F1
#
_cell.length_a   1.000
_cell.length_b   1.000
_cell.length_c   1.000
_cell.angle_alpha   90.00
_cell.angle_beta   90.00
_cell.angle_gamma   90.00
#
_symmetry.space_group_name_H-M   'P 1'
#
loop_
_entity.id
_entity.type
_entity.pdbx_description
1 polymer ?
#
loop_
_entity_poly.entity_id
_entity_poly.type
_entity_poly.pdbx_seq_one_letter_code
_entity_poly.pdbx_strand_id
1 'polypeptide(L)' 'MNENGNLRYKWVVGVAQAIYDNQAEWPDELAFERGEILRVLNERP' A
#
# COMPACT_ATOMS: atom_id res chain seq x y z
N MET A 1 35.05 13.92 -4.65
CA MET A 1 33.90 13.01 -4.47
C MET A 1 33.16 13.49 -3.24
N ASN A 2 31.99 14.09 -3.42
CA ASN A 2 31.13 14.59 -2.36
C ASN A 2 29.87 13.71 -2.34
N GLU A 3 29.62 13.11 -1.19
CA GLU A 3 28.66 12.05 -0.87
C GLU A 3 27.20 12.52 -0.81
N ASN A 4 26.77 13.30 -1.81
CA ASN A 4 25.38 13.77 -1.95
C ASN A 4 24.43 12.64 -2.42
N GLY A 5 24.36 11.54 -1.68
CA GLY A 5 23.39 10.46 -1.87
C GLY A 5 22.09 10.77 -1.14
N ASN A 6 21.40 11.84 -1.50
CA ASN A 6 20.11 12.21 -0.94
C ASN A 6 19.03 11.26 -1.49
N LEU A 7 19.00 10.01 -1.01
CA LEU A 7 17.93 9.05 -1.31
C LEU A 7 16.67 9.48 -0.56
N ARG A 8 16.00 10.52 -1.07
CA ARG A 8 14.61 10.78 -0.74
C ARG A 8 13.80 9.67 -1.38
N TYR A 9 13.58 8.57 -0.66
CA TYR A 9 12.53 7.63 -1.00
C TYR A 9 11.23 8.43 -1.02
N LYS A 10 10.83 8.84 -2.23
CA LYS A 10 9.51 9.40 -2.48
C LYS A 10 8.57 8.23 -2.30
N TRP A 11 8.11 8.00 -1.08
CA TRP A 11 7.03 7.07 -0.80
C TRP A 11 5.81 7.60 -1.53
N VAL A 12 5.65 7.19 -2.79
CA VAL A 12 4.39 7.35 -3.50
C VAL A 12 3.44 6.45 -2.74
N VAL A 13 2.64 7.05 -1.87
CA VAL A 13 1.58 6.33 -1.18
C VAL A 13 0.62 5.86 -2.27
N GLY A 14 0.64 4.56 -2.55
CA GLY A 14 -0.32 3.94 -3.46
C GLY A 14 -1.70 4.00 -2.84
N VAL A 15 -2.70 4.30 -3.65
CA VAL A 15 -4.11 4.21 -3.27
C VAL A 15 -4.78 3.26 -4.25
N ALA A 16 -5.55 2.31 -3.73
CA ALA A 16 -6.29 1.34 -4.52
C ALA A 16 -7.77 1.37 -4.14
N GLN A 17 -8.65 1.10 -5.10
CA GLN A 17 -10.07 0.88 -4.84
C GLN A 17 -10.37 -0.62 -4.84
N ALA A 18 -11.05 -1.10 -3.81
CA ALA A 18 -11.52 -2.48 -3.75
C ALA A 18 -12.56 -2.75 -4.84
N ILE A 19 -12.32 -3.76 -5.69
CA ILE A 19 -13.26 -4.15 -6.75
C ILE A 19 -14.27 -5.22 -6.31
N TYR A 20 -14.00 -5.88 -5.18
CA TYR A 20 -14.83 -6.89 -4.52
C TYR A 20 -14.73 -6.72 -3.01
N ASP A 21 -15.63 -7.36 -2.28
CA ASP A 21 -15.52 -7.52 -0.82
C ASP A 21 -14.41 -8.54 -0.51
N ASN A 22 -13.70 -8.34 0.60
CA ASN A 22 -12.73 -9.31 1.13
C ASN A 22 -13.04 -9.61 2.59
N GLN A 23 -13.28 -10.89 2.89
CA GLN A 23 -13.35 -11.38 4.26
C GLN A 23 -11.95 -11.87 4.65
N ALA A 24 -11.34 -11.25 5.66
CA ALA A 24 -10.05 -11.68 6.19
C ALA A 24 -10.15 -13.12 6.72
N GLU A 25 -9.30 -14.01 6.21
CA GLU A 25 -9.18 -15.40 6.66
C GLU A 25 -8.15 -15.53 7.79
N TRP A 26 -7.18 -14.61 7.84
CA TRP A 26 -6.10 -14.59 8.81
C TRP A 26 -6.08 -13.30 9.65
N PRO A 27 -5.56 -13.32 10.89
CA PRO A 27 -5.57 -12.15 11.77
C PRO A 27 -4.79 -10.93 11.25
N ASP A 28 -3.87 -11.13 10.31
CA ASP A 28 -3.03 -10.11 9.68
C ASP A 28 -3.55 -9.67 8.30
N GLU A 29 -4.65 -10.25 7.83
CA GLU A 29 -5.34 -9.79 6.64
C GLU A 29 -6.31 -8.64 6.94
N LEU A 30 -6.43 -7.74 5.97
CA LEU A 30 -7.38 -6.63 6.04
C LEU A 30 -8.70 -7.06 5.40
N ALA A 31 -9.78 -7.06 6.19
CA ALA A 31 -11.14 -7.12 5.65
C ALA A 31 -11.54 -5.74 5.11
N PHE A 32 -12.24 -5.69 3.99
CA PHE A 32 -12.72 -4.47 3.35
C PHE A 32 -13.91 -4.74 2.44
N GLU A 33 -14.65 -3.69 2.11
CA GLU A 33 -15.83 -3.77 1.23
C GLU A 33 -15.54 -3.27 -0.19
N ARG A 34 -16.31 -3.74 -1.17
CA ARG A 34 -16.27 -3.28 -2.55
C ARG A 34 -16.49 -1.77 -2.61
N GLY A 35 -15.59 -1.07 -3.29
CA GLY A 35 -15.61 0.37 -3.47
C GLY A 35 -14.80 1.13 -2.41
N GLU A 36 -14.36 0.48 -1.34
CA GLU A 36 -13.53 1.08 -0.30
C GLU A 36 -12.15 1.50 -0.85
N ILE A 37 -11.61 2.58 -0.30
CA ILE A 37 -10.35 3.17 -0.74
C ILE A 37 -9.25 2.77 0.25
N LEU A 38 -8.34 1.92 -0.22
CA LEU A 38 -7.26 1.34 0.57
C LEU A 38 -5.97 2.13 0.38
N ARG A 39 -5.25 2.33 1.47
CA ARG A 39 -3.90 2.88 1.44
C ARG A 39 -2.89 1.75 1.35
N VAL A 40 -2.16 1.70 0.24
CA VAL A 40 -1.08 0.73 0.05
C VAL A 40 0.17 1.24 0.76
N LEU A 41 0.62 0.48 1.77
CA LEU A 41 1.75 0.86 2.61
C LEU A 41 3.10 0.50 1.99
N ASN A 42 3.14 -0.58 1.19
CA ASN A 42 4.35 -1.07 0.53
C ASN A 42 3.97 -1.93 -0.69
N GLU A 43 4.68 -1.76 -1.80
CA GLU A 43 4.58 -2.59 -3.00
C GLU A 43 5.97 -3.18 -3.25
N ARG A 44 6.10 -4.51 -3.21
CA ARG A 44 7.32 -5.16 -3.71
C ARG A 44 7.18 -5.29 -5.23
N PRO A 45 8.13 -4.78 -6.02
CA PRO A 45 8.15 -5.00 -7.46
C PRO A 45 8.39 -6.47 -7.82
#